data_AF-A0A267G286-F1
#
_entry.id   AF-A0A267G286-F1
#
_cell.length_a   1.000
_cell.length_b   1.000
_cell.length_c   1.000
_cell.angle_alpha   90.00
_cell.angle_beta   90.00
_cell.angle_gamma   90.00
#
_symmetry.space_group_name_H-M   'P 1'
#
loop_
_entity.id
_entity.type
_entity.pdbx_description
1 polymer ?
#
loop_
_entity_poly.entity_id
_entity_poly.type
_entity_poly.pdbx_seq_one_letter_code
_entity_poly.pdbx_strand_id
1 'polypeptide(L)'
;MLPETARIFLETSSIRGVGKVFKTQSPLLSRMWGIFVLGSTSFLFYSVFKITLDYLQYDVNIQTYQEIDDETPFPAVSICNNQPFSVNAYQRWSNNKACRRRSLTSTFASKP
;
A
#
# COMPACT_ATOMS: atom_id res chain seq x y z
N MET A 1 -31.98 8.78 38.38
CA MET A 1 -33.16 8.40 37.58
C MET A 1 -32.82 8.75 36.14
N LEU A 2 -32.58 7.77 35.26
CA LEU A 2 -32.40 8.05 33.83
C LEU A 2 -33.78 8.37 33.22
N PRO A 3 -33.90 9.36 32.32
CA PRO A 3 -35.16 9.67 31.65
C PRO A 3 -35.68 8.46 30.85
N GLU A 4 -37.01 8.29 30.81
CA GLU A 4 -37.69 7.15 30.17
C GLU A 4 -37.30 6.99 28.69
N THR A 5 -37.13 8.11 27.98
CA THR A 5 -36.67 8.13 26.59
C THR A 5 -35.33 7.44 26.41
N ALA A 6 -34.37 7.68 27.30
CA ALA A 6 -33.05 7.04 27.23
C ALA A 6 -33.12 5.52 27.40
N ARG A 7 -34.07 5.00 28.20
CA ARG A 7 -34.25 3.55 28.35
C ARG A 7 -34.75 2.91 27.06
N ILE A 8 -35.76 3.50 26.44
CA ILE A 8 -36.32 3.00 25.17
C ILE A 8 -35.25 3.01 24.08
N PHE A 9 -34.46 4.10 23.98
CA PHE A 9 -33.33 4.18 23.05
C PHE A 9 -32.27 3.11 23.28
N LEU A 10 -31.97 2.78 24.54
CA LEU A 10 -30.96 1.77 24.87
C LEU A 10 -31.48 0.33 24.71
N GLU A 11 -32.79 0.12 24.72
CA GLU A 11 -33.42 -1.16 24.37
C GLU A 11 -33.58 -1.36 22.87
N THR A 12 -33.79 -0.29 22.10
CA THR A 12 -33.86 -0.33 20.63
C THR A 12 -32.49 -0.24 19.96
N SER A 13 -31.47 0.27 20.67
CA SER A 13 -30.11 0.37 20.15
C SER A 13 -29.48 -1.01 19.99
N SER A 14 -28.81 -1.21 18.85
CA SER A 14 -28.12 -2.45 18.46
C SER A 14 -26.93 -2.83 19.36
N ILE A 15 -26.61 -2.01 20.38
CA ILE A 15 -25.53 -2.26 21.34
C ILE A 15 -25.98 -3.39 22.29
N ARG A 16 -25.72 -4.63 21.87
CA ARG A 16 -25.97 -5.85 22.63
C ARG A 16 -25.26 -5.76 24.00
N GLY A 17 -26.04 -5.61 25.07
CA GLY A 17 -25.54 -5.62 26.44
C GLY A 17 -26.07 -4.48 27.31
N VAL A 18 -26.48 -3.36 26.70
CA VAL A 18 -26.94 -2.18 27.46
C VAL A 18 -28.27 -2.43 28.16
N GLY A 19 -29.23 -3.10 27.50
CA GLY A 19 -30.50 -3.48 28.15
C GLY A 19 -30.34 -4.39 29.38
N LYS A 20 -29.28 -5.19 29.47
CA LYS A 20 -28.99 -6.03 30.66
C LYS A 20 -28.41 -5.23 31.83
N VAL A 21 -27.69 -4.13 31.58
CA VAL A 21 -27.19 -3.23 32.63
C VAL A 21 -28.35 -2.64 33.44
N PHE A 22 -29.46 -2.32 32.78
CA PHE A 22 -30.60 -1.63 33.39
C PHE A 22 -31.72 -2.56 33.90
N LYS A 23 -31.85 -3.77 33.35
CA LYS A 23 -32.88 -4.75 33.76
C LYS A 23 -32.49 -5.54 35.02
N THR A 24 -31.21 -5.57 35.38
CA THR A 24 -30.73 -6.32 36.54
C THR A 24 -30.99 -5.58 37.85
N GLN A 25 -31.66 -6.26 38.79
CA GLN A 25 -32.10 -5.71 40.08
C GLN A 25 -30.96 -5.56 41.11
N SER A 26 -29.84 -6.27 40.93
CA SER A 26 -28.69 -6.23 41.86
C SER A 26 -27.59 -5.26 41.40
N PRO A 27 -27.08 -4.39 42.29
CA PRO A 27 -26.14 -3.33 41.94
C PRO A 27 -24.76 -3.85 41.51
N LEU A 28 -24.32 -4.98 42.07
CA LEU A 28 -23.04 -5.60 41.72
C LEU A 28 -23.05 -6.16 40.28
N LEU A 29 -24.13 -6.81 39.90
CA LEU A 29 -24.23 -7.42 38.58
C LEU A 29 -24.40 -6.33 37.50
N SER A 30 -25.16 -5.26 37.79
CA SER A 30 -25.24 -4.08 36.90
C SER A 30 -23.87 -3.42 36.67
N ARG A 31 -23.04 -3.27 37.73
CA ARG A 31 -21.65 -2.79 37.59
C ARG A 31 -20.80 -3.70 36.71
N MET A 32 -20.90 -5.02 36.87
CA MET A 32 -20.15 -5.97 36.07
C MET A 32 -20.50 -5.87 34.58
N TRP A 33 -21.79 -5.75 34.25
CA TRP A 33 -22.25 -5.51 32.88
C TRP A 33 -21.78 -4.15 32.34
N GLY A 34 -21.78 -3.11 33.17
CA GLY A 34 -21.25 -1.79 32.80
C GLY A 34 -19.77 -1.84 32.43
N ILE A 35 -18.94 -2.49 33.26
CA ILE A 35 -17.52 -2.69 33.00
C ILE A 35 -17.32 -3.51 31.72
N PHE A 36 -18.11 -4.56 31.52
CA PHE A 36 -18.02 -5.39 30.31
C PHE A 36 -18.32 -4.58 29.03
N VAL A 37 -19.39 -3.78 29.04
CA VAL A 37 -19.77 -2.93 27.89
C VAL A 37 -18.72 -1.84 27.64
N LEU A 38 -18.21 -1.20 28.69
CA LEU A 38 -17.14 -0.20 28.56
C LEU A 38 -15.85 -0.83 28.04
N GLY A 39 -15.50 -2.01 28.55
CA GLY A 39 -14.32 -2.76 28.11
C GLY A 39 -14.41 -3.17 26.64
N SER A 40 -15.54 -3.75 26.21
CA SER A 40 -15.73 -4.15 24.82
C SER A 40 -15.75 -2.96 23.86
N THR A 41 -16.36 -1.84 24.27
CA THR A 41 -16.36 -0.59 23.51
C THR A 41 -14.94 -0.04 23.35
N SER A 42 -14.17 0.01 24.43
CA SER A 42 -12.78 0.49 24.42
C SER A 42 -11.88 -0.40 23.56
N PHE A 43 -12.04 -1.72 23.67
CA PHE A 43 -11.31 -2.69 22.86
C PHE A 43 -11.61 -2.53 21.36
N LEU A 44 -12.88 -2.29 21.01
CA LEU A 44 -13.29 -2.02 19.64
C LEU A 44 -12.61 -0.75 19.10
N PHE A 45 -12.65 0.35 19.84
CA PHE A 45 -11.97 1.59 19.44
C PHE A 45 -10.46 1.39 19.25
N TYR A 46 -9.81 0.69 20.18
CA TYR A 46 -8.39 0.38 20.07
C TYR A 46 -8.07 -0.45 18.81
N SER A 47 -8.91 -1.46 18.52
CA SER A 47 -8.75 -2.32 17.34
C SER A 47 -8.90 -1.54 16.04
N VAL A 48 -9.94 -0.70 15.95
CA VAL A 48 -10.17 0.16 14.78
C VAL A 48 -8.99 1.13 14.60
N PHE A 49 -8.54 1.77 15.69
CA PHE A 49 -7.39 2.67 15.63
C PHE A 49 -6.13 1.98 15.09
N LYS A 50 -5.83 0.77 15.58
CA LYS A 50 -4.70 -0.03 15.09
C LYS A 50 -4.83 -0.35 13.60
N ILE A 51 -6.01 -0.78 13.15
CA ILE A 51 -6.28 -1.08 11.73
C ILE A 51 -6.12 0.17 10.87
N THR A 52 -6.62 1.33 11.33
CA THR A 52 -6.49 2.59 10.60
C THR A 52 -5.02 3.01 10.46
N LEU A 53 -4.22 2.89 11.52
CA LEU A 53 -2.78 3.17 11.43
C LEU A 53 -2.07 2.25 10.45
N ASP A 54 -2.40 0.95 10.47
CA ASP A 54 -1.82 -0.03 9.56
C ASP A 54 -2.19 0.26 8.10
N TYR A 55 -3.44 0.66 7.86
CA TYR A 55 -3.90 1.12 6.55
C TYR A 55 -3.15 2.38 6.08
N LEU A 56 -2.96 3.36 6.96
CA LEU A 56 -2.21 4.58 6.66
C LEU A 56 -0.72 4.32 6.41
N GLN A 57 -0.17 3.22 6.92
CA GLN A 57 1.21 2.83 6.69
C GLN A 57 1.43 2.30 5.25
N TYR A 58 0.36 2.07 4.48
CA TYR A 58 0.42 1.60 3.10
C TYR A 58 1.33 0.37 2.92
N ASP A 59 1.23 -0.60 3.84
CA ASP A 59 1.98 -1.84 3.73
C ASP A 59 1.40 -2.70 2.60
N VAL A 60 2.07 -2.70 1.43
CA VAL A 60 1.65 -3.45 0.25
C VAL A 60 2.39 -4.78 0.20
N ASN A 61 1.64 -5.87 0.32
CA ASN A 61 2.19 -7.21 0.11
C ASN A 61 2.30 -7.49 -1.39
N ILE A 62 3.52 -7.38 -1.93
CA ILE A 62 3.80 -7.69 -3.34
C ILE A 62 3.86 -9.22 -3.48
N GLN A 63 2.79 -9.80 -4.01
CA GLN A 63 2.77 -11.21 -4.40
C GLN A 63 3.44 -11.36 -5.77
N THR A 64 4.69 -11.83 -5.78
CA THR A 64 5.42 -12.11 -7.02
C THR A 64 5.01 -13.47 -7.56
N TYR A 65 4.21 -13.48 -8.62
CA TYR A 65 3.92 -14.68 -9.40
C TYR A 65 4.85 -14.74 -10.60
N GLN A 66 5.41 -15.91 -10.87
CA GLN A 66 6.23 -16.15 -12.06
C GLN A 66 5.39 -16.98 -13.04
N GLU A 67 4.87 -16.31 -14.07
CA GLU A 67 4.21 -16.97 -15.19
C GLU A 67 5.28 -17.48 -16.16
N ILE A 68 5.35 -18.80 -16.36
CA ILE A 68 6.41 -19.46 -17.14
C ILE A 68 6.12 -19.41 -18.65
N ASP A 69 4.86 -19.22 -19.04
CA ASP A 69 4.40 -19.27 -20.42
C ASP A 69 4.07 -17.89 -21.03
N ASP A 70 4.54 -16.79 -20.42
CA ASP A 70 4.31 -15.45 -20.98
C ASP A 70 5.28 -15.18 -22.14
N GLU A 71 4.72 -14.91 -23.33
CA GLU A 71 5.49 -14.58 -24.54
C GLU A 71 6.09 -13.18 -24.39
N THR A 72 7.20 -13.11 -23.67
CA THR A 72 7.86 -11.84 -23.37
C THR A 72 8.50 -11.24 -24.63
N PRO A 73 8.22 -9.97 -24.97
CA PRO A 73 8.81 -9.35 -26.13
C PRO A 73 10.33 -9.22 -25.97
N PHE A 74 11.06 -9.48 -27.05
CA PHE A 74 12.51 -9.35 -27.04
C PHE A 74 12.93 -7.93 -26.61
N PRO A 75 13.80 -7.76 -25.60
CA PRO A 75 14.12 -6.45 -25.04
C PRO A 75 14.96 -5.62 -26.00
N ALA A 76 14.89 -4.29 -25.87
CA ALA A 76 15.78 -3.40 -26.59
C ALA A 76 17.22 -3.56 -26.09
N VAL A 77 18.09 -4.18 -26.90
CA VAL A 77 19.51 -4.33 -26.59
C VAL A 77 20.29 -3.13 -27.13
N SER A 78 20.87 -2.34 -26.23
CA SER A 78 21.76 -1.22 -26.59
C SER A 78 23.22 -1.65 -26.45
N ILE A 79 23.93 -1.83 -27.57
CA ILE A 79 25.35 -2.16 -27.58
C ILE A 79 26.18 -0.89 -27.78
N CYS A 80 27.08 -0.61 -26.86
CA CYS A 80 28.04 0.50 -26.95
C CYS A 80 29.44 -0.01 -27.30
N ASN A 81 30.15 0.73 -28.14
CA ASN A 81 31.58 0.53 -28.32
C ASN A 81 32.34 1.17 -27.16
N ASN A 82 33.32 0.47 -26.58
CA ASN A 82 34.18 1.00 -25.52
C ASN A 82 35.00 2.21 -25.97
N GLN A 83 35.31 2.28 -27.27
CA GLN A 83 36.04 3.39 -27.86
C GLN A 83 35.05 4.40 -28.47
N PRO A 84 34.98 5.64 -27.95
CA PRO A 84 33.99 6.64 -28.40
C PRO A 84 34.25 7.16 -29.82
N PHE A 85 35.45 6.96 -30.36
CA PHE A 85 35.87 7.44 -31.67
C PHE A 85 36.51 6.33 -32.49
N SER A 86 36.29 6.31 -33.80
CA SER A 86 37.17 5.53 -34.67
C SER A 86 38.58 6.12 -34.64
N VAL A 87 39.61 5.31 -34.92
CA VAL A 87 41.01 5.75 -34.96
C VAL A 87 41.19 6.99 -35.84
N ASN A 88 40.48 7.04 -36.97
CA ASN A 88 40.46 8.18 -37.89
C ASN A 88 39.84 9.45 -37.28
N ALA A 89 38.77 9.32 -36.49
CA ALA A 89 38.16 10.44 -35.81
C ALA A 89 39.03 10.95 -34.64
N TYR A 90 39.69 10.04 -33.93
CA TYR A 90 40.67 10.39 -32.90
C TYR A 90 41.86 11.18 -33.48
N GLN A 91 42.43 10.73 -34.60
CA GLN A 91 43.51 11.45 -35.30
C GLN A 91 43.07 12.83 -35.81
N ARG A 92 41.80 12.99 -36.21
CA ARG A 92 41.29 14.31 -36.66
C ARG A 92 41.10 15.26 -35.48
N TRP A 93 40.56 14.74 -34.37
CA TRP A 93 40.44 15.48 -33.12
C TRP A 93 41.82 15.91 -32.58
N SER A 94 42.80 15.01 -32.54
CA SER A 94 44.16 15.30 -32.04
C SER A 94 44.88 16.37 -32.88
N ASN A 95 44.54 16.48 -34.17
CA ASN A 95 45.09 17.47 -35.08
C ASN A 95 44.29 18.79 -35.10
N ASN A 96 43.50 19.10 -34.06
CA ASN A 96 42.64 20.29 -33.94
C ASN A 96 41.66 20.48 -35.12
N LYS A 97 41.28 19.40 -35.82
CA LYS A 97 40.26 19.46 -36.88
C LYS A 97 38.89 19.15 -36.26
N ALA A 98 37.93 20.06 -36.41
CA ALA A 98 36.58 19.90 -35.86
C ALA A 98 35.93 18.59 -36.36
N CYS A 99 35.66 17.66 -35.45
CA CYS A 99 34.87 16.47 -35.73
C CYS A 99 33.39 16.87 -35.85
N ARG A 100 32.84 16.85 -37.07
CA ARG A 100 31.42 17.09 -37.32
C ARG A 100 30.60 15.92 -36.76
N ARG A 101 29.60 16.21 -35.92
CA ARG A 101 28.66 15.22 -35.40
C ARG A 101 27.80 14.70 -36.57
N ARG A 102 28.17 13.55 -37.16
CA ARG A 102 27.23 12.77 -37.98
C ARG A 102 26.38 11.94 -37.02
N SER A 103 25.07 11.91 -37.24
CA SER A 103 24.22 10.91 -36.60
C SER A 103 24.79 9.53 -36.91
N LEU A 104 25.27 8.84 -35.88
CA LEU A 104 25.63 7.43 -35.96
C LEU A 104 24.32 6.68 -36.06
N THR A 105 23.90 6.32 -37.27
CA THR A 105 22.75 5.45 -37.46
C THR A 105 23.17 4.04 -37.03
N SER A 106 22.87 3.66 -35.80
CA SER A 106 22.98 2.28 -35.37
C SER A 106 21.85 1.49 -36.01
N THR A 107 22.09 0.89 -37.18
CA THR A 107 21.13 -0.02 -37.80
C THR A 107 21.16 -1.35 -37.04
N PHE A 108 20.34 -1.48 -36.00
CA PHE A 108 19.98 -2.79 -35.46
C PHE A 108 18.79 -3.31 -36.27
N ALA A 109 19.05 -4.24 -37.18
CA ALA A 109 18.00 -4.97 -37.88
C ALA A 109 17.41 -6.01 -36.91
N SER A 110 16.29 -5.67 -36.27
CA SER A 110 15.40 -6.66 -35.68
C SER A 110 14.70 -7.40 -36.82
N LYS A 111 15.27 -8.53 -37.25
CA LYS A 111 14.59 -9.42 -38.19
C LYS A 111 13.47 -10.15 -37.42
N PRO A 112 12.23 -10.20 -37.95
CA PRO A 112 11.13 -10.91 -37.31
C PRO A 112 11.42 -12.41 -37.18
#